data_AF-A0A9R1PVC9-F1
#
_entry.id   AF-A0A9R1PVC9-F1
#
_cell.length_a   1.000
_cell.length_b   1.000
_cell.length_c   1.000
_cell.angle_alpha   90.00
_cell.angle_beta   90.00
_cell.angle_gamma   90.00
#
_symmetry.space_group_name_H-M   'P 1'
#
loop_
_entity.id
_entity.type
_entity.pdbx_description
1 polymer ?
#
loop_
_entity_poly.entity_id
_entity_poly.type
_entity_poly.pdbx_seq_one_letter_code
_entity_poly.pdbx_strand_id
1 'polypeptide(L)'
;MQAKVADFGFARIGSTDPGQSEIQTDVKGTAGYVDPEYLRTNYLTVKSDVFSYGILLLEILSGRRPIEVNRGGREKITVRWAFERYNKGNVQEILDPMLTESVNKDILNKIFDVMFQCVAPTRADRPHMKEVVEKLWKIRRDYAKTQNRAEGSL
;
A
#
# COMPACT_ATOMS: atom_id res chain seq x y z
N MET A 1 10.85 14.19 -9.85
CA MET A 1 10.90 14.44 -8.39
C MET A 1 11.52 13.25 -7.69
N GLN A 2 12.15 13.45 -6.53
CA GLN A 2 12.71 12.39 -5.70
C GLN A 2 12.02 12.41 -4.33
N ALA A 3 11.32 11.33 -3.99
CA ALA A 3 10.70 11.19 -2.68
C ALA A 3 11.77 10.95 -1.60
N LYS A 4 11.56 11.50 -0.40
CA LYS A 4 12.41 11.31 0.78
C LYS A 4 11.54 10.94 1.98
N VAL A 5 11.99 10.01 2.81
CA VAL A 5 11.32 9.64 4.06
C VAL A 5 11.89 10.51 5.18
N ALA A 6 11.01 11.05 6.01
CA ALA A 6 11.33 11.91 7.14
C ALA A 6 10.39 11.60 8.31
N ASP A 7 10.64 12.25 9.45
CA ASP A 7 9.94 12.06 10.73
C ASP A 7 10.09 10.65 11.33
N PHE A 8 11.16 10.48 12.10
CA PHE A 8 11.48 9.23 12.80
C PHE A 8 11.09 9.28 14.29
N GLY A 9 10.20 10.19 14.71
CA GLY A 9 9.86 10.41 16.12
C GLY A 9 9.26 9.18 16.84
N PHE A 10 8.68 8.26 16.10
CA PHE A 10 8.18 6.97 16.61
C PHE A 10 8.97 5.76 16.13
N ALA A 11 10.08 5.95 15.43
CA ALA A 11 10.91 4.85 14.98
C ALA A 11 11.42 4.02 16.18
N ARG A 12 11.64 2.74 15.94
CA ARG A 12 12.18 1.80 16.91
C ARG A 12 13.33 1.04 16.29
N ILE A 13 14.38 0.83 17.08
CA ILE A 13 15.50 -0.03 16.69
C ILE A 13 15.12 -1.44 17.13
N GLY A 14 14.87 -2.33 16.17
CA GLY A 14 14.64 -3.74 16.43
C GLY A 14 15.92 -4.55 16.41
N SER A 15 15.88 -5.77 16.98
CA SER A 15 16.98 -6.72 16.81
C SER A 15 17.05 -7.21 15.36
N THR A 16 18.27 -7.43 14.88
CA THR A 16 18.53 -8.11 13.60
C THR A 16 18.47 -9.63 13.72
N ASP A 17 18.35 -10.15 14.94
CA ASP A 17 18.36 -11.58 15.20
C ASP A 17 17.05 -12.23 14.71
N PRO A 18 17.14 -13.38 14.00
CA PRO A 18 15.97 -14.12 13.56
C PRO A 18 15.07 -14.48 14.74
N GLY A 19 13.81 -14.02 14.71
CA GLY A 19 12.82 -14.29 15.76
C GLY A 19 12.76 -13.27 16.91
N GLN A 20 13.62 -12.25 16.93
CA GLN A 20 13.57 -11.15 17.92
C GLN A 20 13.20 -9.80 17.31
N SER A 21 12.62 -9.80 16.11
CA SER A 21 12.22 -8.57 15.41
C SER A 21 10.93 -7.93 15.95
N GLU A 22 10.28 -8.57 16.93
CA GLU A 22 9.05 -8.06 17.54
C GLU A 22 9.39 -7.18 18.74
N ILE A 23 8.82 -5.98 18.77
CA ILE A 23 9.04 -5.01 19.83
C ILE A 23 7.72 -4.79 20.55
N GLN A 24 7.65 -5.17 21.83
CA GLN A 24 6.50 -4.84 22.65
C GLN A 24 6.56 -3.34 23.03
N THR A 25 5.54 -2.58 22.67
CA THR A 25 5.47 -1.13 22.91
C THR A 25 4.02 -0.65 22.92
N ASP A 26 3.76 0.46 23.61
CA ASP A 26 2.48 1.17 23.44
C ASP A 26 2.25 1.52 21.98
N VAL A 27 1.00 1.38 21.55
CA VAL A 27 0.62 1.67 20.17
C VAL A 27 0.77 3.16 19.89
N LYS A 28 1.65 3.48 18.95
CA LYS A 28 1.85 4.82 18.40
C LYS A 28 1.72 4.76 16.88
N GLY A 29 1.07 5.76 16.28
CA GLY A 29 0.94 5.89 14.84
C GLY A 29 -0.24 6.75 14.43
N THR A 30 -0.34 7.01 13.13
CA THR A 30 -1.41 7.83 12.54
C THR A 30 -2.63 6.97 12.22
N ALA A 31 -3.81 7.40 12.65
CA ALA A 31 -5.07 6.71 12.38
C ALA A 31 -5.26 6.44 10.88
N GLY A 32 -5.63 5.19 10.54
CA GLY A 32 -5.77 4.74 9.16
C GLY A 32 -4.53 4.05 8.58
N TYR A 33 -3.34 4.34 9.11
CA TYR A 33 -2.09 3.68 8.71
C TYR A 33 -1.65 2.59 9.70
N VAL A 34 -2.12 2.64 10.95
CA VAL A 34 -1.69 1.69 11.99
C VAL A 34 -2.10 0.27 11.64
N ASP A 35 -1.13 -0.64 11.67
CA ASP A 35 -1.32 -2.09 11.51
C ASP A 35 -2.36 -2.62 12.52
N PRO A 36 -3.44 -3.28 12.05
CA PRO A 36 -4.48 -3.80 12.93
C PRO A 36 -3.96 -4.88 13.90
N GLU A 37 -2.94 -5.65 13.52
CA GLU A 37 -2.33 -6.60 14.45
C GLU A 37 -1.48 -5.90 15.51
N TYR A 38 -0.81 -4.79 15.16
CA TYR A 38 -0.08 -4.00 16.15
C TYR A 38 -1.05 -3.37 17.15
N LEU A 39 -2.16 -2.81 16.66
CA LEU A 39 -3.26 -2.31 17.50
C LEU A 39 -3.79 -3.37 18.48
N ARG A 40 -3.90 -4.62 18.05
CA ARG A 40 -4.45 -5.72 18.84
C ARG A 40 -3.44 -6.34 19.81
N THR A 41 -2.17 -6.41 19.43
CA THR A 41 -1.17 -7.21 20.14
C THR A 41 -0.16 -6.37 20.91
N ASN A 42 -0.04 -5.06 20.62
CA ASN A 42 1.03 -4.18 21.10
C ASN A 42 2.46 -4.62 20.69
N TYR A 43 2.57 -5.57 19.76
CA TYR A 43 3.86 -5.96 19.17
C TYR A 43 4.06 -5.23 17.85
N LEU A 44 5.07 -4.38 17.76
CA LEU A 44 5.49 -3.72 16.53
C LEU A 44 6.48 -4.62 15.78
N THR A 45 6.34 -4.70 14.46
CA THR A 45 7.27 -5.46 13.60
C THR A 45 7.53 -4.69 12.31
N VAL A 46 8.54 -5.12 11.54
CA VAL A 46 8.76 -4.61 10.17
C VAL A 46 7.55 -4.80 9.24
N LYS A 47 6.67 -5.77 9.54
CA LYS A 47 5.42 -6.00 8.78
C LYS A 47 4.35 -4.96 9.08
N SER A 48 4.49 -4.19 10.16
CA SER A 48 3.62 -3.05 10.47
C SER A 48 3.94 -1.85 9.55
N ASP A 49 5.21 -1.67 9.16
CA ASP A 49 5.60 -0.69 8.14
C ASP A 49 5.13 -1.10 6.74
N VAL A 50 5.17 -2.41 6.42
CA VAL A 50 4.62 -2.95 5.17
C VAL A 50 3.13 -2.63 5.04
N PHE A 51 2.36 -2.80 6.12
CA PHE A 51 0.94 -2.44 6.14
C PHE A 51 0.74 -0.95 5.87
N SER A 52 1.45 -0.09 6.60
CA SER A 52 1.37 1.37 6.45
C SER A 52 1.72 1.81 5.03
N TYR A 53 2.71 1.16 4.41
CA TYR A 53 3.10 1.41 3.02
C TYR A 53 1.99 1.01 2.02
N GLY A 54 1.30 -0.11 2.25
CA GLY A 54 0.16 -0.49 1.44
C GLY A 54 -0.98 0.55 1.49
N ILE A 55 -1.26 1.10 2.67
CA ILE A 55 -2.20 2.21 2.83
C ILE A 55 -1.74 3.45 2.06
N LEU A 56 -0.45 3.81 2.16
CA LEU A 56 0.13 4.93 1.40
C LEU A 56 0.02 4.72 -0.12
N LEU A 57 0.27 3.50 -0.62
CA LEU A 57 0.07 3.19 -2.04
C LEU A 57 -1.37 3.43 -2.47
N LEU A 58 -2.35 3.01 -1.67
CA LEU A 58 -3.75 3.26 -1.98
C LEU A 58 -4.09 4.76 -1.97
N GLU A 59 -3.57 5.51 -1.00
CA GLU A 59 -3.76 6.96 -0.93
C GLU A 59 -3.20 7.65 -2.18
N ILE A 60 -2.00 7.25 -2.64
CA ILE A 60 -1.41 7.77 -3.90
C ILE A 60 -2.27 7.42 -5.11
N LEU A 61 -2.75 6.18 -5.21
CA LEU A 61 -3.53 5.72 -6.36
C LEU A 61 -4.91 6.38 -6.44
N SER A 62 -5.55 6.59 -5.29
CA SER A 62 -6.94 7.05 -5.22
C SER A 62 -7.11 8.55 -4.98
N GLY A 63 -6.05 9.24 -4.55
CA GLY A 63 -6.14 10.62 -4.07
C GLY A 63 -6.99 10.78 -2.80
N ARG A 64 -7.37 9.67 -2.15
CA ARG A 64 -8.26 9.67 -0.97
C ARG A 64 -7.47 9.38 0.29
N ARG A 65 -7.75 10.14 1.35
CA ARG A 65 -7.21 9.87 2.69
C ARG A 65 -7.61 8.46 3.17
N PRO A 66 -6.81 7.78 4.00
CA PRO A 66 -7.16 6.43 4.48
C PRO A 66 -8.47 6.36 5.28
N ILE A 67 -8.81 7.47 5.96
CA ILE A 67 -10.08 7.64 6.67
C ILE A 67 -10.75 8.92 6.20
N GLU A 68 -11.97 8.82 5.70
CA GLU A 68 -12.78 9.96 5.26
C GLU A 68 -14.04 10.09 6.11
N VAL A 69 -14.00 11.00 7.09
CA VAL A 69 -15.08 11.16 8.09
C VAL A 69 -16.41 11.62 7.48
N ASN A 70 -16.37 12.27 6.32
CA ASN A 70 -17.55 12.76 5.61
C ASN A 70 -18.26 11.66 4.80
N ARG A 71 -17.68 10.46 4.72
CA ARG A 71 -18.30 9.30 4.04
C ARG A 71 -18.93 8.33 5.03
N GLY A 72 -20.05 7.75 4.65
CA GLY A 72 -20.79 6.78 5.45
C GLY A 72 -20.31 5.34 5.29
N GLY A 73 -20.59 4.52 6.31
CA GLY A 73 -20.47 3.06 6.26
C GLY A 73 -19.06 2.55 5.91
N ARG A 74 -18.97 1.63 4.94
CA ARG A 74 -17.71 1.00 4.51
C ARG A 74 -16.81 1.93 3.71
N GLU A 75 -17.35 3.02 3.17
CA GLU A 75 -16.56 4.02 2.42
C GLU A 75 -15.73 4.94 3.31
N LYS A 76 -16.03 5.00 4.61
CA LYS A 76 -15.24 5.74 5.60
C LYS A 76 -13.80 5.24 5.69
N ILE A 77 -13.57 3.94 5.46
CA ILE A 77 -12.26 3.29 5.50
C ILE A 77 -11.87 2.95 4.06
N THR A 78 -10.96 3.74 3.49
CA THR A 78 -10.67 3.72 2.04
C THR A 78 -10.20 2.36 1.55
N VAL A 79 -9.41 1.62 2.33
CA VAL A 79 -8.96 0.26 1.98
C VAL A 79 -10.12 -0.74 1.85
N ARG A 80 -11.18 -0.60 2.67
CA ARG A 80 -12.37 -1.47 2.58
C ARG A 80 -13.17 -1.18 1.31
N TRP A 81 -13.37 0.10 1.01
CA TRP A 81 -14.01 0.52 -0.24
C TRP A 81 -13.22 0.06 -1.47
N ALA A 82 -11.89 0.26 -1.46
CA ALA A 82 -11.03 -0.16 -2.58
C ALA A 82 -11.12 -1.67 -2.81
N PHE A 83 -11.09 -2.47 -1.75
CA PHE A 83 -11.25 -3.92 -1.84
C PHE A 83 -12.59 -4.34 -2.47
N GLU A 84 -13.69 -3.68 -2.09
CA GLU A 84 -15.01 -3.95 -2.66
C GLU A 84 -15.09 -3.59 -4.15
N ARG A 85 -14.48 -2.48 -4.56
CA ARG A 85 -14.41 -2.07 -5.97
C ARG A 85 -13.54 -3.02 -6.78
N TYR A 86 -12.40 -3.42 -6.21
CA TYR A 86 -11.48 -4.36 -6.84
C TYR A 86 -12.14 -5.71 -7.11
N ASN A 87 -12.83 -6.29 -6.13
CA ASN A 87 -13.51 -7.59 -6.28
C ASN A 87 -14.68 -7.56 -7.27
N LYS A 88 -15.23 -6.37 -7.58
CA LYS A 88 -16.24 -6.18 -8.62
C LYS A 88 -15.64 -6.01 -10.02
N GLY A 89 -14.31 -5.99 -10.15
CA GLY A 89 -13.60 -5.76 -11.41
C GLY A 89 -13.48 -4.28 -11.80
N ASN A 90 -13.82 -3.37 -10.89
CA ASN A 90 -13.94 -1.92 -11.10
C ASN A 90 -12.68 -1.16 -10.64
N VAL A 91 -11.49 -1.69 -10.94
CA VAL A 91 -10.22 -1.12 -10.48
C VAL A 91 -10.00 0.34 -10.89
N GLN A 92 -10.53 0.75 -12.04
CA GLN A 92 -10.44 2.12 -12.54
C GLN A 92 -11.24 3.11 -11.67
N GLU A 93 -12.35 2.69 -11.05
CA GLU A 93 -13.15 3.54 -10.14
C GLU A 93 -12.41 3.85 -8.84
N ILE A 94 -11.30 3.14 -8.56
CA ILE A 94 -10.49 3.36 -7.37
C ILE A 94 -9.55 4.55 -7.57
N LEU A 95 -9.19 4.86 -8.82
CA LEU A 95 -8.17 5.85 -9.12
C LEU A 95 -8.63 7.27 -8.82
N ASP A 96 -7.65 8.14 -8.58
CA ASP A 96 -7.87 9.57 -8.43
C ASP A 96 -8.64 10.12 -9.64
N PRO A 97 -9.82 10.74 -9.45
CA PRO A 97 -10.58 11.37 -10.54
C PRO A 97 -9.81 12.45 -11.31
N MET A 98 -8.76 13.02 -10.71
CA MET A 98 -7.86 13.99 -11.36
C MET A 98 -6.82 13.32 -12.26
N LEU A 99 -6.71 12.00 -12.24
CA LEU A 99 -5.87 11.25 -13.16
C LEU A 99 -6.52 11.23 -14.56
N THR A 100 -6.03 12.07 -15.45
CA THR A 100 -6.55 12.23 -16.82
C THR A 100 -5.99 11.20 -17.80
N GLU A 101 -4.87 10.57 -17.46
CA GLU A 101 -4.22 9.57 -18.31
C GLU A 101 -4.87 8.19 -18.15
N SER A 102 -5.15 7.53 -19.28
CA SER A 102 -5.63 6.16 -19.25
C SER A 102 -4.50 5.21 -18.87
N VAL A 103 -4.64 4.51 -17.74
CA VAL A 103 -3.68 3.49 -17.31
C VAL A 103 -4.16 2.10 -17.72
N ASN A 104 -3.25 1.31 -18.28
CA ASN A 104 -3.52 -0.08 -18.65
C ASN A 104 -4.03 -0.89 -17.45
N LYS A 105 -5.17 -1.58 -17.63
CA LYS A 105 -5.86 -2.31 -16.56
C LYS A 105 -5.00 -3.43 -15.94
N ASP A 106 -4.18 -4.12 -16.72
CA ASP A 106 -3.31 -5.19 -16.22
C ASP A 106 -2.21 -4.64 -15.31
N ILE A 107 -1.68 -3.46 -15.65
CA ILE A 107 -0.68 -2.77 -14.83
C ILE A 107 -1.32 -2.32 -13.51
N LEU A 108 -2.53 -1.76 -13.56
CA LEU A 108 -3.28 -1.41 -12.36
C LEU A 108 -3.52 -2.64 -11.47
N ASN A 109 -4.01 -3.74 -12.03
CA ASN A 109 -4.24 -4.96 -11.28
C ASN A 109 -2.97 -5.43 -10.57
N LYS A 110 -1.81 -5.44 -11.26
CA LYS A 110 -0.53 -5.79 -10.64
C LYS A 110 -0.15 -4.86 -9.48
N ILE A 111 -0.40 -3.54 -9.59
CA ILE A 111 -0.13 -2.59 -8.49
C ILE A 111 -1.08 -2.84 -7.33
N PHE A 112 -2.37 -3.04 -7.61
CA PHE A 112 -3.37 -3.33 -6.59
C PHE A 112 -3.12 -4.66 -5.90
N ASP A 113 -2.64 -5.69 -6.60
CA ASP A 113 -2.23 -6.96 -6.00
C ASP A 113 -1.09 -6.77 -4.99
N VAL A 114 -0.08 -5.97 -5.33
CA VAL A 114 1.01 -5.61 -4.39
C VAL A 114 0.44 -4.87 -3.18
N MET A 115 -0.42 -3.88 -3.43
CA MET A 115 -1.04 -3.07 -2.38
C MET A 115 -1.86 -3.95 -1.42
N PHE A 116 -2.75 -4.81 -1.94
CA PHE A 116 -3.59 -5.70 -1.14
C PHE A 116 -2.79 -6.74 -0.36
N GLN A 117 -1.70 -7.26 -0.93
CA GLN A 117 -0.76 -8.12 -0.19
C GLN A 117 -0.11 -7.37 0.97
N CYS A 118 0.29 -6.11 0.79
CA CYS A 118 0.87 -5.29 1.87
C CYS A 118 -0.12 -5.05 3.02
N VAL A 119 -1.41 -4.86 2.73
CA VAL A 119 -2.45 -4.61 3.73
C VAL A 119 -3.18 -5.88 4.20
N ALA A 120 -2.59 -7.06 3.96
CA ALA A 120 -3.19 -8.32 4.41
C ALA A 120 -3.46 -8.28 5.93
N PRO A 121 -4.62 -8.79 6.41
CA PRO A 121 -4.96 -8.75 7.83
C PRO A 121 -3.90 -9.43 8.69
N THR A 122 -3.36 -10.56 8.23
CA THR A 122 -2.30 -11.33 8.89
C THR A 122 -0.93 -10.87 8.41
N ARG A 123 0.01 -10.63 9.32
CA ARG A 123 1.40 -10.24 9.07
C ARG A 123 2.17 -11.25 8.23
N ALA A 124 1.90 -12.54 8.42
CA ALA A 124 2.56 -13.62 7.70
C ALA A 124 2.25 -13.58 6.19
N ASP A 125 1.05 -13.11 5.81
CA ASP A 125 0.62 -13.00 4.42
C ASP A 125 1.16 -11.74 3.73
N ARG A 126 1.74 -10.82 4.49
CA ARG A 126 2.36 -9.61 3.95
C ARG A 126 3.76 -9.95 3.40
N PRO A 127 4.17 -9.41 2.25
CA PRO A 127 5.51 -9.61 1.71
C PRO A 127 6.59 -8.94 2.57
N HIS A 128 7.86 -9.27 2.37
CA HIS A 128 8.94 -8.39 2.86
C HIS A 128 9.05 -7.14 2.00
N MET A 129 9.48 -6.01 2.57
CA MET A 129 9.60 -4.76 1.82
C MET A 129 10.54 -4.87 0.61
N LYS A 130 11.56 -5.74 0.70
CA LYS A 130 12.42 -6.08 -0.45
C LYS A 130 11.61 -6.65 -1.62
N GLU A 131 10.71 -7.60 -1.36
CA GLU A 131 9.85 -8.19 -2.39
C GLU A 131 8.86 -7.17 -2.96
N VAL A 132 8.34 -6.26 -2.11
CA VAL A 132 7.47 -5.15 -2.56
C VAL A 132 8.21 -4.30 -3.58
N VAL A 133 9.44 -3.89 -3.25
CA VAL A 133 10.30 -3.11 -4.16
C VAL A 133 10.56 -3.87 -5.46
N GLU A 134 10.93 -5.14 -5.40
CA GLU A 134 11.17 -5.98 -6.58
C GLU A 134 9.94 -6.10 -7.50
N LYS A 135 8.75 -6.32 -6.92
CA LYS A 135 7.48 -6.38 -7.64
C LYS A 135 7.17 -5.05 -8.32
N LEU A 136 7.29 -3.93 -7.61
CA LEU A 136 7.04 -2.59 -8.16
C LEU A 136 8.04 -2.22 -9.27
N TRP A 137 9.32 -2.56 -9.11
CA TRP A 137 10.32 -2.37 -10.17
C TRP A 137 10.01 -3.19 -11.42
N LYS A 138 9.53 -4.43 -11.26
CA LYS A 138 9.09 -5.25 -12.38
C LYS A 138 7.91 -4.60 -13.10
N ILE A 139 6.89 -4.14 -12.37
CA ILE A 139 5.73 -3.43 -12.94
C ILE A 139 6.17 -2.18 -13.71
N ARG A 140 7.05 -1.37 -13.13
CA ARG A 140 7.59 -0.17 -13.79
C ARG A 140 8.33 -0.51 -15.09
N ARG A 141 9.15 -1.56 -15.10
CA ARG A 141 9.85 -2.01 -16.31
C ARG A 141 8.90 -2.51 -17.39
N ASP A 142 7.86 -3.25 -17.00
CA ASP A 142 6.83 -3.72 -17.93
C ASP A 142 6.10 -2.52 -18.57
N TYR A 143 5.74 -1.50 -17.77
CA TYR A 143 5.12 -0.26 -18.26
C TYR A 143 6.00 0.51 -19.26
N ALA A 144 7.29 0.67 -18.97
CA ALA A 144 8.21 1.36 -19.87
C ALA A 144 8.31 0.65 -21.23
N LYS A 145 8.29 -0.69 -21.25
CA LYS A 145 8.29 -1.48 -22.49
C LYS A 145 7.01 -1.30 -23.30
N THR A 146 5.86 -1.15 -22.65
CA THR A 146 4.59 -0.94 -23.36
C THR A 146 4.53 0.43 -24.03
N GLN A 147 5.08 1.47 -23.39
CA GLN A 147 5.15 2.82 -23.98
C GLN A 147 6.08 2.86 -25.20
N ASN A 148 7.29 2.29 -25.08
CA ASN A 148 8.25 2.26 -26.19
C ASN A 148 7.74 1.49 -27.43
N ARG A 149 6.88 0.48 -27.24
CA ARG A 149 6.24 -0.24 -28.37
C ARG A 149 5.14 0.58 -29.05
N ALA A 150 4.41 1.39 -28.28
CA ALA A 150 3.37 2.26 -28.83
C ALA A 150 3.98 3.40 -29.67
N GLU A 151 5.12 3.95 -29.25
CA GLU A 151 5.84 5.00 -29.98
C GLU A 151 6.55 4.49 -31.25
N GLY A 152 7.03 3.23 -31.26
CA GLY A 152 7.69 2.64 -32.43
C GLY A 152 6.77 2.02 -33.49
N SER A 153 5.45 2.17 -33.34
CA SER A 153 4.44 1.68 -34.30
C SER A 153 3.74 2.83 -35.06
N LEU A 154 4.23 4.06 -34.89
CA LEU A 154 3.89 5.27 -35.65
C LEU A 154 5.07 5.66 -36.57
#